data_AF-A0A2H0LJC7-F1
#
_entry.id   AF-A0A2H0LJC7-F1
#
_cell.length_a   1.000
_cell.length_b   1.000
_cell.length_c   1.000
_cell.angle_alpha   90.00
_cell.angle_beta   90.00
_cell.angle_gamma   90.00
#
_symmetry.space_group_name_H-M   'P 1'
#
loop_
_entity.id
_entity.type
_entity.pdbx_description
1 polymer ?
#
loop_
_entity_poly.entity_id
_entity_poly.type
_entity_poly.pdbx_seq_one_letter_code
_entity_poly.pdbx_strand_id
1 'polypeptide(L)'
;MDPIGDLRQDHAALRKKLALLESALEIAPEARTVLREMCFSIQRLLQAHCRRELQVFQEAQHVLASSMRLSEVTHHAASLQLVRSVNELLLSGMRASVPIIVLRLSQFIEQLNEQIDAQERSVYPLIAPAGQEPQQVAEGISPGMSVNEILQRFPQTEPIFTQLRINRLREGYESVDELAWRHGIDVSQVLEQLREAVGSS
;
A
#
# COMPACT_ATOMS: atom_id res chain seq x y z
N MET A 1 3.72 9.00 18.87
CA MET A 1 3.65 8.30 17.58
C MET A 1 4.37 9.16 16.57
N ASP A 2 5.11 8.56 15.65
CA ASP A 2 5.72 9.25 14.52
C ASP A 2 4.70 9.29 13.37
N PRO A 3 4.02 10.42 13.13
CA PRO A 3 2.95 10.50 12.13
C PRO A 3 3.46 10.28 10.69
N ILE A 4 4.76 10.45 10.45
CA ILE A 4 5.39 10.22 9.14
C ILE A 4 5.83 8.76 9.00
N GLY A 5 6.17 8.11 10.11
CA GLY A 5 6.51 6.69 10.13
C GLY A 5 5.45 5.84 9.45
N ASP A 6 4.18 6.08 9.76
CA ASP A 6 3.05 5.38 9.15
C ASP A 6 2.88 5.73 7.65
N LEU A 7 3.09 6.99 7.27
CA LEU A 7 3.01 7.41 5.86
C LEU A 7 4.15 6.81 5.02
N ARG A 8 5.36 6.71 5.57
CA ARG A 8 6.49 6.02 4.92
C ARG A 8 6.23 4.52 4.76
N GLN A 9 5.60 3.89 5.75
CA GLN A 9 5.19 2.49 5.65
C GLN A 9 4.15 2.31 4.54
N ASP A 10 3.16 3.21 4.45
CA ASP A 10 2.18 3.21 3.36
C ASP A 10 2.85 3.35 2.00
N HIS A 11 3.79 4.30 1.83
CA HIS A 11 4.55 4.48 0.59
C HIS A 11 5.35 3.23 0.22
N ALA A 12 6.02 2.60 1.18
CA ALA A 12 6.75 1.36 0.93
C ALA A 12 5.81 0.22 0.49
N ALA A 13 4.64 0.10 1.11
CA ALA A 13 3.62 -0.88 0.73
C ALA A 13 3.03 -0.58 -0.66
N LEU A 14 2.75 0.69 -0.97
CA LEU A 14 2.28 1.13 -2.29
C LEU A 14 3.31 0.78 -3.37
N ARG A 15 4.59 1.14 -3.19
CA ARG A 15 5.66 0.82 -4.16
C ARG A 15 5.76 -0.68 -4.45
N LYS A 16 5.69 -1.53 -3.43
CA LYS A 16 5.68 -2.99 -3.62
C LYS A 16 4.49 -3.46 -4.47
N LYS A 17 3.28 -2.96 -4.17
CA LYS A 17 2.07 -3.32 -4.92
C LYS A 17 2.10 -2.78 -6.35
N LEU A 18 2.68 -1.60 -6.58
CA LEU A 18 2.87 -1.03 -7.92
C LEU A 18 3.86 -1.85 -8.76
N ALA A 19 4.99 -2.28 -8.18
CA ALA A 19 5.95 -3.14 -8.87
C ALA A 19 5.33 -4.50 -9.27
N LEU A 20 4.55 -5.11 -8.38
CA LEU A 20 3.81 -6.33 -8.71
C LEU A 20 2.75 -6.08 -9.80
N LEU A 21 2.13 -4.90 -9.82
CA LEU A 21 1.10 -4.55 -10.80
C LEU A 21 1.75 -4.40 -12.17
N GLU A 22 2.91 -3.74 -12.22
CA GLU A 22 3.75 -3.62 -13.40
C GLU A 22 4.10 -5.00 -13.98
N SER A 23 4.59 -5.94 -13.16
CA SER A 23 4.86 -7.30 -13.61
C SER A 23 3.60 -8.02 -14.13
N ALA A 24 2.44 -7.80 -13.51
CA ALA A 24 1.18 -8.39 -13.97
C ALA A 24 0.70 -7.79 -15.31
N LEU A 25 1.09 -6.56 -15.65
CA LEU A 25 0.76 -5.93 -16.95
C LEU A 25 1.53 -6.57 -18.11
N GLU A 26 2.74 -7.09 -17.88
CA GLU A 26 3.55 -7.74 -18.92
C GLU A 26 2.91 -9.02 -19.47
N ILE A 27 2.07 -9.67 -18.67
CA ILE A 27 1.35 -10.90 -18.98
C ILE A 27 -0.16 -10.66 -19.12
N ALA A 28 -0.56 -9.43 -19.48
CA ALA A 28 -1.93 -9.14 -19.86
C ALA A 28 -2.20 -9.62 -21.31
N PRO A 29 -3.37 -10.21 -21.61
CA PRO A 29 -4.61 -10.25 -20.82
C PRO A 29 -4.74 -11.40 -19.80
N GLU A 30 -3.84 -12.38 -19.79
CA GLU A 30 -3.95 -13.61 -19.01
C GLU A 30 -4.07 -13.35 -17.50
N ALA A 31 -3.47 -12.26 -17.02
CA ALA A 31 -3.52 -11.82 -15.63
C ALA A 31 -4.75 -10.98 -15.24
N ARG A 32 -5.82 -10.91 -16.05
CA ARG A 32 -6.95 -9.99 -15.78
C ARG A 32 -7.56 -10.08 -14.38
N THR A 33 -7.72 -11.29 -13.84
CA THR A 33 -8.25 -11.50 -12.48
C THR A 33 -7.29 -10.93 -11.43
N VAL A 34 -5.99 -11.17 -11.62
CA VAL A 34 -4.92 -10.64 -10.76
C VAL A 34 -4.89 -9.12 -10.82
N LEU A 35 -4.89 -8.53 -12.03
CA LEU A 35 -4.94 -7.07 -12.21
C LEU A 35 -6.12 -6.44 -11.45
N ARG A 36 -7.29 -7.07 -11.52
CA ARG A 36 -8.47 -6.62 -10.77
C ARG A 36 -8.25 -6.65 -9.26
N GLU A 37 -7.79 -7.77 -8.72
CA GLU A 37 -7.55 -7.91 -7.27
C GLU A 37 -6.49 -6.92 -6.77
N MET A 38 -5.41 -6.76 -7.54
CA MET A 38 -4.35 -5.79 -7.27
C MET A 38 -4.86 -4.35 -7.27
N CYS A 39 -5.64 -3.96 -8.29
CA CYS A 39 -6.21 -2.61 -8.36
C CYS A 39 -7.19 -2.34 -7.20
N PHE A 40 -7.94 -3.35 -6.73
CA PHE A 40 -8.77 -3.22 -5.53
C PHE A 40 -7.93 -3.00 -4.27
N SER A 41 -6.89 -3.81 -4.06
CA SER A 41 -6.01 -3.67 -2.90
C SER A 41 -5.28 -2.32 -2.90
N ILE A 42 -4.74 -1.90 -4.05
CA ILE A 42 -4.10 -0.59 -4.18
C ILE A 42 -5.08 0.54 -3.92
N GLN A 43 -6.30 0.49 -4.46
CA GLN A 43 -7.32 1.51 -4.18
C GLN A 43 -7.61 1.64 -2.69
N ARG A 44 -7.72 0.51 -1.97
CA ARG A 44 -8.00 0.50 -0.53
C ARG A 44 -6.85 1.11 0.27
N LEU A 45 -5.62 0.66 0.01
CA LEU A 45 -4.42 1.19 0.65
C LEU A 45 -4.27 2.70 0.39
N LEU A 46 -4.39 3.12 -0.87
CA LEU A 46 -4.28 4.52 -1.26
C LEU A 46 -5.39 5.38 -0.62
N GLN A 47 -6.61 4.87 -0.51
CA GLN A 47 -7.69 5.59 0.16
C GLN A 47 -7.44 5.76 1.66
N ALA A 48 -6.91 4.74 2.34
CA ALA A 48 -6.55 4.84 3.75
C ALA A 48 -5.39 5.82 3.95
N HIS A 49 -4.36 5.71 3.10
CA HIS A 49 -3.21 6.61 3.07
C HIS A 49 -3.63 8.07 2.86
N CYS A 50 -4.46 8.39 1.86
CA CYS A 50 -4.95 9.75 1.64
C CYS A 50 -5.69 10.35 2.85
N ARG A 51 -6.39 9.54 3.65
CA ARG A 51 -7.05 10.01 4.87
C ARG A 51 -6.03 10.34 5.96
N ARG A 52 -5.02 9.49 6.14
CA ARG A 52 -3.91 9.74 7.08
C ARG A 52 -3.11 10.96 6.67
N GLU A 53 -2.75 11.07 5.40
CA GLU A 53 -2.05 12.22 4.82
C GLU A 53 -2.81 13.52 5.12
N LEU A 54 -4.12 13.54 4.85
CA LEU A 54 -4.95 14.72 5.12
C LEU A 54 -4.89 15.13 6.60
N GLN A 55 -4.98 14.17 7.52
CA GLN A 55 -4.89 14.45 8.96
C GLN A 55 -3.52 15.03 9.34
N VAL A 56 -2.43 14.39 8.91
CA VAL A 56 -1.06 14.83 9.22
C VAL A 56 -0.79 16.23 8.63
N PHE A 57 -1.24 16.49 7.41
CA PHE A 57 -1.03 17.80 6.77
C PHE A 57 -1.90 18.90 7.36
N GLN A 58 -3.08 18.58 7.88
CA GLN A 58 -3.89 19.53 8.65
C GLN A 58 -3.20 19.92 9.96
N GLU A 59 -2.64 18.93 10.68
CA GLU A 59 -1.90 19.18 11.92
C GLU A 59 -0.61 20.00 11.65
N ALA A 60 0.03 19.79 10.50
CA ALA A 60 1.24 20.50 10.08
C ALA A 60 0.99 21.74 9.20
N GLN A 61 -0.27 22.20 9.06
CA GLN A 61 -0.66 23.22 8.10
C GLN A 61 0.14 24.52 8.25
N HIS A 62 0.41 24.95 9.48
CA HIS A 62 1.17 26.17 9.76
C HIS A 62 2.61 26.11 9.25
N VAL A 63 3.26 24.94 9.39
CA VAL A 63 4.64 24.73 8.92
C VAL A 63 4.65 24.68 7.40
N LEU A 64 3.74 23.90 6.80
CA LEU A 64 3.62 23.76 5.35
C LEU A 64 3.31 25.11 4.67
N ALA A 65 2.38 25.90 5.21
CA ALA A 65 2.02 27.21 4.66
C ALA A 65 3.16 28.24 4.73
N SER A 66 4.09 28.07 5.67
CA SER A 66 5.24 28.96 5.83
C SER A 66 6.42 28.59 4.92
N SER A 67 6.52 27.32 4.52
CA SER A 67 7.69 26.75 3.85
C SER A 67 7.43 26.32 2.41
N MET A 68 6.17 26.11 2.01
CA MET A 68 5.76 25.72 0.67
C MET A 68 4.48 26.45 0.24
N ARG A 69 4.28 26.59 -1.08
CA ARG A 69 2.96 26.98 -1.59
C ARG A 69 2.04 25.78 -1.43
N LEU A 70 0.82 25.97 -0.93
CA LEU A 70 -0.15 24.87 -0.77
C LEU A 70 -0.43 24.12 -2.08
N SER A 71 -0.24 24.77 -3.25
CA SER A 71 -0.34 24.14 -4.57
C SER A 71 0.76 23.13 -4.90
N GLU A 72 1.87 23.15 -4.16
CA GLU A 72 3.02 22.25 -4.33
C GLU A 72 2.93 21.02 -3.43
N VAL A 73 1.97 21.00 -2.49
CA VAL A 73 1.67 19.81 -1.70
C VAL A 73 1.05 18.79 -2.66
N THR A 74 1.84 17.76 -2.95
CA THR A 74 1.43 16.72 -3.89
C THR A 74 0.41 15.82 -3.21
N HIS A 75 -0.81 15.82 -3.73
CA HIS A 75 -1.92 15.01 -3.22
C HIS A 75 -2.21 13.84 -4.15
N HIS A 76 -2.50 12.68 -3.56
CA HIS A 76 -2.80 11.47 -4.33
C HIS A 76 -4.28 11.33 -4.77
N ALA A 77 -5.10 12.37 -4.59
CA ALA A 77 -6.53 12.33 -4.90
C ALA A 77 -6.81 12.00 -6.38
N ALA A 78 -6.02 12.55 -7.31
CA ALA A 78 -6.16 12.26 -8.74
C ALA A 78 -5.81 10.80 -9.05
N SER A 79 -4.73 10.28 -8.47
CA SER A 79 -4.30 8.88 -8.60
C SER A 79 -5.34 7.91 -8.02
N LEU A 80 -5.98 8.29 -6.90
CA LEU A 80 -7.10 7.53 -6.33
C LEU A 80 -8.32 7.49 -7.26
N GLN A 81 -8.64 8.58 -7.95
CA GLN A 81 -9.72 8.58 -8.94
C GLN A 81 -9.37 7.72 -10.15
N LEU A 82 -8.12 7.77 -10.62
CA LEU A 82 -7.66 6.98 -11.75
C LEU A 82 -7.80 5.47 -11.48
N VAL A 83 -7.30 4.97 -10.34
CA VAL A 83 -7.42 3.54 -10.00
C VAL A 83 -8.88 3.11 -9.80
N ARG A 84 -9.75 3.99 -9.29
CA ARG A 84 -11.21 3.75 -9.22
C ARG A 84 -11.82 3.57 -10.60
N SER A 85 -11.53 4.47 -11.54
CA SER A 85 -12.01 4.36 -12.91
C SER A 85 -11.50 3.10 -13.61
N VAL A 86 -10.26 2.67 -13.33
CA VAL A 86 -9.75 1.41 -13.87
C VAL A 86 -10.45 0.20 -13.24
N ASN A 87 -10.71 0.21 -11.94
CA ASN A 87 -11.50 -0.85 -11.29
C ASN A 87 -12.90 -0.98 -11.91
N GLU A 88 -13.57 0.14 -12.20
CA GLU A 88 -14.86 0.14 -12.91
C GLU A 88 -14.75 -0.49 -14.31
N LEU A 89 -13.70 -0.17 -15.06
CA LEU A 89 -13.43 -0.79 -16.36
C LEU A 89 -13.18 -2.30 -16.24
N LEU A 90 -12.42 -2.72 -15.23
CA LEU A 90 -12.14 -4.14 -14.99
C LEU A 90 -13.41 -4.91 -14.59
N LEU A 91 -14.29 -4.29 -13.80
CA LEU A 91 -15.60 -4.83 -13.42
C LEU A 91 -16.59 -4.91 -14.57
N SER A 92 -16.51 -4.00 -15.55
CA SER A 92 -17.38 -4.00 -16.74
C SER A 92 -17.20 -5.22 -17.66
N GLY A 93 -16.25 -6.11 -17.34
CA GLY A 93 -16.05 -7.41 -17.98
C GLY A 93 -15.46 -7.29 -19.40
N MET A 94 -15.86 -8.20 -20.29
CA MET A 94 -15.30 -8.36 -21.66
C MET A 94 -15.44 -7.14 -22.59
N ARG A 95 -16.10 -6.06 -22.15
CA ARG A 95 -16.30 -4.83 -22.94
C ARG A 95 -15.18 -3.80 -22.81
N ALA A 96 -14.37 -3.88 -21.75
CA ALA A 96 -13.22 -2.98 -21.60
C ALA A 96 -12.03 -3.47 -22.43
N SER A 97 -11.55 -2.60 -23.31
CA SER A 97 -10.33 -2.83 -24.11
C SER A 97 -9.13 -3.03 -23.19
N VAL A 98 -8.54 -4.22 -23.21
CA VAL A 98 -7.34 -4.55 -22.41
C VAL A 98 -6.19 -3.57 -22.69
N PRO A 99 -5.89 -3.19 -23.95
CA PRO A 99 -4.90 -2.14 -24.23
C PRO A 99 -5.17 -0.81 -23.49
N ILE A 100 -6.44 -0.40 -23.36
CA ILE A 100 -6.78 0.83 -22.61
C ILE A 100 -6.53 0.65 -21.12
N ILE A 101 -6.85 -0.53 -20.57
CA ILE A 101 -6.59 -0.85 -19.17
C ILE A 101 -5.07 -0.83 -18.91
N VAL A 102 -4.28 -1.49 -19.75
CA VAL A 102 -2.81 -1.52 -19.63
C VAL A 102 -2.25 -0.11 -19.67
N LEU A 103 -2.61 0.68 -20.68
CA LEU A 103 -2.16 2.07 -20.81
C LEU A 103 -2.48 2.90 -19.56
N ARG A 104 -3.72 2.82 -19.05
CA ARG A 104 -4.13 3.58 -17.87
C ARG A 104 -3.42 3.13 -16.60
N LEU A 105 -3.16 1.84 -16.45
CA LEU A 105 -2.44 1.31 -15.29
C LEU A 105 -0.95 1.66 -15.33
N SER A 106 -0.31 1.64 -16.50
CA SER A 106 1.06 2.13 -16.65
C SER A 106 1.18 3.61 -16.27
N GLN A 107 0.26 4.45 -16.76
CA GLN A 107 0.21 5.87 -16.39
C GLN A 107 -0.03 6.07 -14.89
N PHE A 108 -0.92 5.26 -14.30
CA PHE A 108 -1.18 5.29 -12.86
C PHE A 108 0.07 4.94 -12.03
N ILE A 109 0.81 3.91 -12.43
CA ILE A 109 2.05 3.47 -11.75
C ILE A 109 3.09 4.60 -11.78
N GLU A 110 3.36 5.15 -12.96
CA GLU A 110 4.33 6.24 -13.14
C GLU A 110 3.94 7.46 -12.29
N GLN A 111 2.70 7.95 -12.45
CA GLN A 111 2.21 9.12 -11.71
C GLN A 111 2.25 8.93 -10.20
N LEU A 112 1.83 7.76 -9.69
CA LEU A 112 1.81 7.55 -8.24
C LEU A 112 3.22 7.45 -7.66
N ASN A 113 4.16 6.79 -8.36
CA ASN A 113 5.56 6.76 -7.94
C ASN A 113 6.19 8.16 -7.91
N GLU A 114 5.98 8.97 -8.96
CA GLU A 114 6.48 10.35 -8.99
C GLU A 114 5.92 11.19 -7.85
N GLN A 115 4.63 11.05 -7.55
CA GLN A 115 4.00 11.77 -6.45
C GLN A 115 4.55 11.36 -5.08
N ILE A 116 4.72 10.04 -4.87
CA ILE A 116 5.32 9.47 -3.65
C ILE A 116 6.74 10.04 -3.46
N ASP A 117 7.55 10.01 -4.50
CA ASP A 117 8.93 10.52 -4.46
C ASP A 117 8.98 12.03 -4.21
N ALA A 118 8.10 12.80 -4.84
CA ALA A 118 8.01 14.24 -4.64
C ALA A 118 7.60 14.58 -3.20
N GLN A 119 6.64 13.86 -2.64
CA GLN A 119 6.17 14.06 -1.28
C GLN A 119 7.25 13.71 -0.25
N GLU A 120 7.93 12.57 -0.41
CA GLU A 120 9.04 12.17 0.47
C GLU A 120 10.21 13.14 0.43
N ARG A 121 10.51 13.70 -0.74
CA ARG A 121 11.64 14.62 -0.95
C ARG A 121 11.35 16.01 -0.41
N SER A 122 10.14 16.51 -0.60
CA SER A 122 9.83 17.93 -0.41
C SER A 122 8.96 18.20 0.82
N VAL A 123 8.05 17.29 1.16
CA VAL A 123 7.07 17.50 2.24
C VAL A 123 7.55 16.89 3.55
N TYR A 124 7.96 15.61 3.53
CA TYR A 124 8.31 14.89 4.76
C TYR A 124 9.43 15.56 5.58
N PRO A 125 10.50 16.12 4.99
CA PRO A 125 11.53 16.80 5.77
C PRO A 125 11.01 18.01 6.55
N LEU A 126 9.96 18.68 6.06
CA LEU A 126 9.39 19.87 6.69
C LEU A 126 8.53 19.53 7.90
N ILE A 127 7.87 18.37 7.88
CA ILE A 127 6.93 17.94 8.92
C ILE A 127 7.54 16.90 9.86
N ALA A 128 8.76 16.43 9.58
CA ALA A 128 9.46 15.47 10.42
C ALA A 128 9.85 16.07 11.77
N PRO A 129 9.63 15.34 12.88
CA PRO A 129 10.19 15.70 14.16
C PRO A 129 11.72 15.87 14.04
N ALA A 130 12.24 16.98 14.55
CA ALA A 130 13.68 17.25 14.54
C ALA A 130 14.44 16.09 15.22
N GLY A 131 15.30 15.40 14.46
CA GLY A 131 16.16 14.33 14.97
C GLY A 131 15.78 12.90 14.56
N GLN A 132 14.79 12.68 13.70
CA GLN A 132 14.55 11.35 13.12
C GLN A 132 15.32 11.16 11.81
N GLU A 133 16.53 10.61 11.92
CA GLU A 133 17.16 9.91 10.79
C GLU A 133 16.23 8.78 10.29
N PRO A 134 16.27 8.42 8.99
CA PRO A 134 15.47 7.33 8.46
C PRO A 134 15.74 6.05 9.24
N GLN A 135 14.84 5.70 10.15
CA GLN A 135 14.88 4.42 10.86
C GLN A 135 14.87 3.33 9.79
N GLN A 136 15.99 2.62 9.67
CA GLN A 136 16.05 1.37 8.94
C GLN A 136 14.89 0.50 9.42
N VAL A 137 14.02 0.14 8.49
CA VAL A 137 12.86 -0.71 8.73
C VAL A 137 13.38 -1.99 9.37
N ALA A 138 13.08 -2.18 10.66
CA ALA A 138 13.50 -3.36 11.40
C ALA A 138 13.09 -4.62 10.63
N GLU A 139 13.98 -5.63 10.57
CA GLU A 139 13.82 -6.89 9.83
C GLU A 139 12.64 -7.77 10.27
N GLY A 140 11.72 -7.27 11.10
CA GLY A 140 10.57 -7.99 11.62
C GLY A 140 9.30 -7.87 10.77
N ILE A 141 8.29 -8.69 11.12
CA ILE A 141 6.97 -8.66 10.51
C ILE A 141 6.24 -7.37 10.90
N SER A 142 5.82 -6.60 9.89
CA SER A 142 5.07 -5.35 10.05
C SER A 142 3.61 -5.49 9.56
N PRO A 143 2.68 -4.64 10.04
CA PRO A 143 1.27 -4.71 9.67
C PRO A 143 1.01 -4.60 8.16
N GLY A 144 1.86 -3.84 7.46
CA GLY A 144 1.76 -3.60 6.02
C GLY A 144 2.35 -4.70 5.13
N MET A 145 2.99 -5.73 5.70
CA MET A 145 3.49 -6.86 4.90
C MET A 145 2.34 -7.72 4.41
N SER A 146 2.41 -8.17 3.15
CA SER A 146 1.42 -9.10 2.60
C SER A 146 1.59 -10.51 3.15
N VAL A 147 0.51 -11.30 3.18
CA VAL A 147 0.57 -12.72 3.60
C VAL A 147 1.63 -13.50 2.82
N ASN A 148 1.69 -13.33 1.49
CA ASN A 148 2.69 -14.02 0.66
C ASN A 148 4.12 -13.51 0.93
N GLU A 149 4.30 -12.21 1.20
CA GLU A 149 5.61 -11.67 1.60
C GLU A 149 6.08 -12.30 2.92
N ILE A 150 5.18 -12.41 3.91
CA ILE A 150 5.49 -13.01 5.21
C ILE A 150 5.81 -14.49 5.05
N LEU A 151 5.00 -15.24 4.30
CA LEU A 151 5.25 -16.66 4.04
C LEU A 151 6.56 -16.92 3.28
N GLN A 152 6.95 -16.02 2.39
CA GLN A 152 8.21 -16.14 1.65
C GLN A 152 9.43 -15.85 2.55
N ARG A 153 9.34 -14.83 3.40
CA ARG A 153 10.44 -14.42 4.29
C ARG A 153 10.51 -15.25 5.58
N PHE A 154 9.36 -15.72 6.06
CA PHE A 154 9.18 -16.45 7.31
C PHE A 154 8.24 -17.66 7.08
N PRO A 155 8.71 -18.71 6.39
CA PRO A 155 7.89 -19.89 6.08
C PRO A 155 7.27 -20.55 7.32
N GLN A 156 7.92 -20.45 8.48
CA GLN A 156 7.45 -20.97 9.76
C GLN A 156 6.11 -20.36 10.25
N THR A 157 5.67 -19.25 9.65
CA THR A 157 4.38 -18.62 9.94
C THR A 157 3.18 -19.26 9.21
N GLU A 158 3.40 -20.21 8.30
CA GLU A 158 2.33 -20.88 7.54
C GLU A 158 1.21 -21.51 8.39
N PRO A 159 1.49 -22.14 9.55
CA PRO A 159 0.44 -22.67 10.42
C PRO A 159 -0.54 -21.60 10.90
N ILE A 160 -0.07 -20.37 11.14
CA ILE A 160 -0.91 -19.26 11.63
C ILE A 160 -1.92 -18.87 10.55
N PHE A 161 -1.48 -18.65 9.31
CA PHE A 161 -2.38 -18.32 8.21
C PHE A 161 -3.34 -19.46 7.86
N THR A 162 -2.91 -20.72 8.04
CA THR A 162 -3.75 -21.90 7.87
C THR A 162 -4.85 -21.96 8.94
N GLN A 163 -4.51 -21.69 10.20
CA GLN A 163 -5.46 -21.64 11.30
C GLN A 163 -6.50 -20.53 11.11
N LEU A 164 -6.07 -19.38 10.60
CA LEU A 164 -6.93 -18.26 10.23
C LEU A 164 -7.76 -18.52 8.95
N ARG A 165 -7.62 -19.69 8.33
CA ARG A 165 -8.33 -20.12 7.10
C ARG A 165 -8.15 -19.14 5.93
N ILE A 166 -6.97 -18.55 5.83
CA ILE A 166 -6.66 -17.55 4.80
C ILE A 166 -6.50 -18.24 3.46
N ASN A 167 -7.30 -17.83 2.48
CA ASN A 167 -7.19 -18.35 1.13
C ASN A 167 -6.06 -17.62 0.41
N ARG A 168 -4.87 -18.23 0.37
CA ARG A 168 -3.66 -17.65 -0.24
C ARG A 168 -3.84 -17.15 -1.67
N LEU A 169 -4.69 -17.80 -2.47
CA LEU A 169 -4.93 -17.41 -3.86
C LEU A 169 -5.74 -16.11 -3.97
N ARG A 170 -6.55 -15.79 -2.95
CA ARG A 170 -7.41 -14.60 -2.92
C ARG A 170 -6.91 -13.50 -2.00
N GLU A 171 -6.26 -13.89 -0.92
CA GLU A 171 -5.90 -13.03 0.22
C GLU A 171 -4.38 -12.94 0.42
N GLY A 172 -3.60 -13.65 -0.41
CA GLY A 172 -2.14 -13.68 -0.32
C GLY A 172 -1.47 -12.32 -0.53
N TYR A 173 -2.13 -11.39 -1.23
CA TYR A 173 -1.61 -10.06 -1.52
C TYR A 173 -2.06 -8.98 -0.52
N GLU A 174 -2.91 -9.36 0.43
CA GLU A 174 -3.44 -8.46 1.45
C GLU A 174 -2.44 -8.31 2.58
N SER A 175 -2.33 -7.09 3.09
CA SER A 175 -1.53 -6.84 4.28
C SER A 175 -2.20 -7.40 5.53
N VAL A 176 -1.41 -7.62 6.58
CA VAL A 176 -1.90 -8.20 7.85
C VAL A 176 -3.02 -7.35 8.44
N ASP A 177 -2.96 -6.02 8.32
CA ASP A 177 -4.02 -5.11 8.77
C ASP A 177 -5.32 -5.24 7.95
N GLU A 178 -5.23 -5.34 6.62
CA GLU A 178 -6.37 -5.57 5.72
C GLU A 178 -7.06 -6.90 6.03
N LEU A 179 -6.25 -7.92 6.29
CA LEU A 179 -6.69 -9.26 6.63
C LEU A 179 -7.35 -9.30 8.02
N ALA A 180 -6.71 -8.71 9.03
CA ALA A 180 -7.24 -8.63 10.38
C ALA A 180 -8.60 -7.91 10.38
N TRP A 181 -8.71 -6.78 9.68
CA TRP A 181 -9.97 -6.07 9.55
C TRP A 181 -11.07 -6.91 8.88
N ARG A 182 -10.75 -7.63 7.80
CA ARG A 182 -11.73 -8.44 7.06
C ARG A 182 -12.28 -9.59 7.89
N HIS A 183 -11.42 -10.23 8.65
CA HIS A 183 -11.79 -11.38 9.47
C HIS A 183 -12.28 -10.98 10.86
N GLY A 184 -12.32 -9.66 11.17
CA GLY A 184 -12.75 -9.14 12.47
C GLY A 184 -11.78 -9.50 13.60
N ILE A 185 -10.50 -9.63 13.29
CA ILE A 185 -9.42 -10.05 14.19
C ILE A 185 -8.62 -8.82 14.63
N ASP A 186 -8.09 -8.83 15.86
CA ASP A 186 -7.14 -7.82 16.31
C ASP A 186 -5.80 -7.98 15.59
N VAL A 187 -5.41 -6.95 14.84
CA VAL A 187 -4.14 -6.91 14.09
C VAL A 187 -2.93 -7.07 15.03
N SER A 188 -3.02 -6.57 16.26
CA SER A 188 -1.94 -6.64 17.26
C SER A 188 -1.71 -8.09 17.68
N GLN A 189 -2.80 -8.84 17.89
CA GLN A 189 -2.75 -10.26 18.25
C GLN A 189 -2.16 -11.10 17.12
N VAL A 190 -2.55 -10.84 15.87
CA VAL A 190 -1.99 -11.54 14.71
C VAL A 190 -0.50 -11.25 14.56
N LEU A 191 -0.09 -9.99 14.72
CA LEU A 191 1.32 -9.60 14.64
C LEU A 191 2.16 -10.21 15.76
N GLU A 192 1.62 -10.34 16.96
CA GLU A 192 2.29 -11.00 18.09
C GLU A 192 2.52 -12.48 17.80
N GLN A 193 1.48 -13.21 17.38
CA GLN A 193 1.61 -14.63 16.99
C GLN A 193 2.64 -14.84 15.87
N LEU A 194 2.62 -13.95 14.86
CA LEU A 194 3.57 -14.01 13.75
C LEU A 194 5.01 -13.77 14.22
N ARG A 195 5.23 -12.84 15.15
CA ARG A 195 6.56 -12.55 15.72
C ARG A 195 7.04 -13.67 16.64
N GLU A 196 6.15 -14.26 17.44
CA GLU A 196 6.47 -15.42 18.28
C GLU A 196 6.91 -16.62 17.44
N ALA A 197 6.24 -16.89 16.32
CA ALA A 197 6.63 -17.96 15.41
C ALA A 197 8.01 -17.73 14.79
N VAL A 198 8.36 -16.47 14.49
CA VAL A 198 9.71 -16.11 13.99
C VAL A 198 10.79 -16.24 15.07
N GLY A 199 10.49 -15.84 16.31
CA GLY A 199 11.43 -15.88 17.44
C GLY A 199 11.62 -17.26 18.08
N SER A 200 10.77 -18.23 17.75
CA SER A 200 10.82 -19.61 18.28
C SER A 200 11.58 -20.59 17.37
N SER A 201 12.25 -20.08 16.32
CA SER A 201 13.06 -20.86 15.36
C SER A 201 14.55 -20.83 15.69
#